data_AF-A0A7C8KRD5-F1
#
_entry.id   AF-A0A7C8KRD5-F1
#
_cell.length_a   1.000
_cell.length_b   1.000
_cell.length_c   1.000
_cell.angle_alpha   90.00
_cell.angle_beta   90.00
_cell.angle_gamma   90.00
#
_symmetry.space_group_name_H-M   'P 1'
#
loop_
_entity.id
_entity.type
_entity.pdbx_description
1 polymer ?
#
loop_
_entity_poly.entity_id
_entity_poly.type
_entity_poly.pdbx_seq_one_letter_code
_entity_poly.pdbx_strand_id
1 'polypeptide(L)'
;MYFVDMNSLIHKLNFFDNKLKLYHQVKMDTEVDKLGLERLTHVLIESFLDIGNMMIDGFVMRDPGSYADIITILVDENVLKKEDEEAYQALINIRKDLVSNYENVDHQSIQHILDKYFQVFEQFSKDIKSYLATEMGVANTFTE
;
A
#
# COMPACT_ATOMS: atom_id res chain seq x y z
N MET A 1 -2.79 18.92 17.45
CA MET A 1 -2.87 17.53 17.98
C MET A 1 -3.22 16.67 16.79
N TYR A 2 -2.37 15.71 16.44
CA TYR A 2 -2.65 14.76 15.37
C TYR A 2 -3.86 13.91 15.74
N PHE A 3 -4.75 13.66 14.78
CA PHE A 3 -5.96 12.86 14.98
C PHE A 3 -5.99 11.74 13.94
N VAL A 4 -5.17 10.73 14.18
CA VAL A 4 -5.21 9.48 13.42
C VAL A 4 -6.18 8.53 14.12
N ASP A 5 -7.17 7.99 13.40
CA ASP A 5 -7.96 6.86 13.90
C ASP A 5 -7.09 5.60 13.89
N MET A 6 -6.41 5.37 15.01
CA MET A 6 -5.45 4.27 15.19
C MET A 6 -6.08 2.89 15.00
N ASN A 7 -7.34 2.72 15.42
CA ASN A 7 -8.02 1.43 15.28
C ASN A 7 -8.26 1.12 13.81
N SER A 8 -8.83 2.09 13.08
CA SER A 8 -9.06 1.95 11.63
C SER A 8 -7.74 1.74 10.87
N LEU A 9 -6.67 2.46 11.24
CA LEU A 9 -5.36 2.34 10.61
C LEU A 9 -4.77 0.94 10.82
N ILE A 10 -4.78 0.43 12.06
CA ILE A 10 -4.28 -0.92 12.37
C ILE A 10 -5.08 -1.98 11.62
N HIS A 11 -6.40 -1.84 11.54
CA HIS A 11 -7.23 -2.76 10.76
C HIS A 11 -6.85 -2.77 9.27
N LYS A 12 -6.59 -1.60 8.67
CA LYS A 12 -6.16 -1.52 7.26
C LYS A 12 -4.75 -2.05 7.05
N LEU A 13 -3.80 -1.78 7.95
CA LEU A 13 -2.44 -2.35 7.90
C LEU A 13 -2.49 -3.88 7.94
N ASN A 14 -3.25 -4.45 8.88
CA ASN A 14 -3.43 -5.89 8.97
C ASN A 14 -4.11 -6.46 7.73
N PHE A 15 -5.07 -5.74 7.14
CA PHE A 15 -5.69 -6.15 5.88
C PHE A 15 -4.67 -6.19 4.74
N PHE A 16 -3.86 -5.13 4.59
CA PHE A 16 -2.80 -5.03 3.58
C PHE A 16 -1.81 -6.20 3.71
N ASP A 17 -1.25 -6.40 4.92
CA ASP A 17 -0.27 -7.46 5.19
C ASP A 17 -0.82 -8.86 4.88
N ASN A 18 -2.08 -9.11 5.24
CA ASN A 18 -2.73 -10.40 4.98
C ASN A 18 -2.98 -10.64 3.48
N LYS A 19 -3.30 -9.59 2.71
CA LYS A 19 -3.48 -9.71 1.25
C LYS A 19 -2.16 -9.87 0.54
N LEU A 20 -1.11 -9.20 1.02
CA LEU A 20 0.23 -9.34 0.46
C LEU A 20 0.75 -10.75 0.69
N LYS A 21 0.53 -11.34 1.88
CA LYS A 21 0.88 -12.75 2.13
C LYS A 21 0.07 -13.72 1.30
N LEU A 22 -1.21 -13.42 1.05
CA LEU A 22 -2.10 -14.24 0.23
C LEU A 22 -1.63 -14.31 -1.23
N TYR A 23 -0.93 -13.29 -1.73
CA TYR A 23 -0.37 -13.28 -3.09
C TYR A 23 0.48 -14.53 -3.39
N HIS A 24 1.27 -15.03 -2.42
CA HIS A 24 2.08 -16.25 -2.61
C HIS A 24 1.26 -17.52 -2.85
N GLN A 25 -0.05 -17.50 -2.58
CA GLN A 25 -0.96 -18.62 -2.80
C GLN A 25 -1.70 -18.51 -4.14
N VAL A 26 -1.56 -17.37 -4.84
CA VAL A 26 -2.24 -17.11 -6.10
C VAL A 26 -1.66 -18.03 -7.18
N LYS A 27 -2.56 -18.67 -7.90
CA LYS A 27 -2.27 -19.42 -9.12
C LYS A 27 -2.67 -18.59 -10.34
N MET A 28 -2.29 -19.02 -11.53
CA MET A 28 -2.72 -18.40 -12.79
C MET A 28 -3.08 -19.47 -13.83
N ASP A 29 -3.60 -20.59 -13.36
CA ASP A 29 -3.90 -21.75 -14.22
C ASP A 29 -5.23 -21.56 -14.97
N THR A 30 -6.16 -20.80 -14.39
CA THR A 30 -7.50 -20.57 -14.95
C THR A 30 -7.84 -19.07 -15.05
N GLU A 31 -8.86 -18.74 -15.84
CA GLU A 31 -9.39 -17.37 -15.91
C GLU A 31 -9.95 -16.88 -14.56
N VAL A 32 -10.45 -17.80 -13.72
CA VAL A 32 -10.88 -17.45 -12.36
C VAL A 32 -9.69 -17.07 -11.49
N ASP A 33 -8.57 -17.78 -11.62
CA ASP A 33 -7.36 -17.47 -10.86
C ASP A 33 -6.79 -16.11 -11.27
N LYS A 34 -6.82 -15.79 -12.56
CA LYS A 34 -6.45 -14.50 -13.14
C LYS A 34 -7.29 -13.36 -12.56
N LEU A 35 -8.61 -13.48 -12.58
CA LEU A 35 -9.52 -12.53 -11.91
C LEU A 35 -9.26 -12.45 -10.39
N GLY A 36 -8.82 -13.56 -9.79
CA GLY A 36 -8.37 -13.60 -8.40
C GLY A 36 -7.13 -12.72 -8.16
N LEU A 37 -6.12 -12.81 -9.04
CA LEU A 37 -4.93 -11.96 -9.00
C LEU A 37 -5.30 -10.49 -9.19
N GLU A 38 -6.15 -10.17 -10.16
CA GLU A 38 -6.65 -8.80 -10.39
C GLU A 38 -7.30 -8.24 -9.13
N ARG A 39 -8.24 -8.99 -8.53
CA ARG A 39 -8.95 -8.51 -7.35
C ARG A 39 -8.04 -8.38 -6.13
N LEU A 40 -7.11 -9.31 -5.93
CA LEU A 40 -6.12 -9.26 -4.85
C LEU A 40 -5.23 -8.02 -4.99
N THR A 41 -4.74 -7.76 -6.19
CA THR A 41 -3.87 -6.61 -6.47
C THR A 41 -4.63 -5.29 -6.34
N HIS A 42 -5.87 -5.23 -6.82
CA HIS A 42 -6.74 -4.07 -6.67
C HIS A 42 -6.97 -3.73 -5.18
N VAL A 43 -7.34 -4.70 -4.34
CA VAL A 43 -7.58 -4.41 -2.91
C VAL A 43 -6.29 -4.08 -2.15
N LEU A 44 -5.13 -4.60 -2.60
CA LEU A 44 -3.82 -4.18 -2.08
C LEU A 44 -3.57 -2.70 -2.37
N ILE A 45 -3.79 -2.26 -3.61
CA ILE A 45 -3.63 -0.87 -4.02
C ILE A 45 -4.56 0.07 -3.23
N GLU A 46 -5.86 -0.24 -3.18
CA GLU A 46 -6.81 0.62 -2.46
C GLU A 46 -6.50 0.69 -0.96
N SER A 47 -6.07 -0.42 -0.34
CA SER A 47 -5.67 -0.38 1.07
C SER A 47 -4.41 0.45 1.31
N PHE A 48 -3.41 0.38 0.44
CA PHE A 48 -2.24 1.27 0.48
C PHE A 48 -2.66 2.75 0.38
N LEU A 49 -3.53 3.08 -0.59
CA LEU A 49 -4.02 4.44 -0.80
C LEU A 49 -4.83 4.97 0.39
N ASP A 50 -5.71 4.16 0.94
CA ASP A 50 -6.49 4.50 2.14
C ASP A 50 -5.57 4.79 3.34
N ILE A 51 -4.56 3.93 3.56
CA ILE A 51 -3.58 4.12 4.63
C ILE A 51 -2.80 5.41 4.42
N GLY A 52 -2.34 5.67 3.20
CA GLY A 52 -1.64 6.91 2.86
C GLY A 52 -2.47 8.16 3.12
N ASN A 53 -3.75 8.17 2.70
CA ASN A 53 -4.66 9.29 2.98
C ASN A 53 -4.89 9.47 4.48
N MET A 54 -5.06 8.38 5.24
CA MET A 54 -5.19 8.47 6.70
C MET A 54 -3.95 9.09 7.37
N MET A 55 -2.75 8.80 6.86
CA MET A 55 -1.51 9.43 7.33
C MET A 55 -1.47 10.92 6.99
N ILE A 56 -1.79 11.28 5.75
CA ILE A 56 -1.83 12.67 5.28
C ILE A 56 -2.79 13.50 6.13
N ASP A 57 -4.04 13.03 6.28
CA ASP A 57 -5.08 13.72 7.04
C ASP A 57 -4.73 13.80 8.53
N GLY A 58 -4.26 12.69 9.10
CA GLY A 58 -3.98 12.60 10.52
C GLY A 58 -2.79 13.44 10.98
N PHE A 59 -1.80 13.63 10.10
CA PHE A 59 -0.61 14.45 10.35
C PHE A 59 -0.66 15.85 9.73
N VAL A 60 -1.76 16.21 9.08
CA VAL A 60 -1.94 17.53 8.43
C VAL A 60 -0.81 17.81 7.43
N MET A 61 -0.49 16.80 6.61
CA MET A 61 0.46 16.91 5.50
C MET A 61 -0.16 17.71 4.35
N ARG A 62 0.60 17.98 3.28
CA ARG A 62 0.04 18.64 2.09
C ARG A 62 -1.02 17.76 1.40
N ASP A 63 -2.05 18.38 0.85
CA ASP A 63 -3.09 17.66 0.10
C ASP A 63 -2.52 17.00 -1.18
N PRO A 64 -2.90 15.74 -1.48
CA PRO A 64 -2.52 15.09 -2.74
C PRO A 64 -3.38 15.60 -3.91
N GLY A 65 -2.73 15.96 -5.02
CA GLY A 65 -3.42 16.24 -6.28
C GLY A 65 -3.69 15.00 -7.14
N SER A 66 -3.06 13.87 -6.79
CA SER A 66 -3.17 12.59 -7.50
C SER A 66 -2.86 11.40 -6.58
N TYR A 67 -3.13 10.17 -7.04
CA TYR A 67 -2.70 8.97 -6.31
C TYR A 67 -1.17 8.83 -6.23
N ALA A 68 -0.46 9.25 -7.27
CA ALA A 68 1.00 9.29 -7.26
C ALA A 68 1.52 10.32 -6.25
N ASP A 69 0.78 11.41 -6.03
CA ASP A 69 1.15 12.44 -5.06
C ASP A 69 1.16 11.88 -3.65
N ILE A 70 0.25 10.96 -3.30
CA ILE A 70 0.23 10.30 -1.98
C ILE A 70 1.59 9.66 -1.69
N ILE A 71 2.18 8.97 -2.66
CA ILE A 71 3.52 8.36 -2.50
C ILE A 71 4.56 9.46 -2.27
N THR A 72 4.57 10.49 -3.11
CA THR A 72 5.55 11.58 -3.00
C THR A 72 5.46 12.27 -1.63
N ILE A 73 4.26 12.49 -1.11
CA ILE A 73 4.03 13.11 0.20
C ILE A 73 4.59 12.22 1.31
N LEU A 74 4.27 10.93 1.28
CA LEU A 74 4.78 9.99 2.29
C LEU A 74 6.31 9.87 2.26
N VAL A 75 6.93 10.01 1.09
CA VAL A 75 8.40 10.05 0.95
C VAL A 75 8.97 11.38 1.45
N ASP A 76 8.37 12.51 1.06
CA ASP A 76 8.79 13.86 1.46
C ASP A 76 8.75 14.03 2.99
N GLU A 77 7.72 13.48 3.63
CA GLU A 77 7.53 13.47 5.09
C GLU A 77 8.31 12.35 5.79
N ASN A 78 9.15 11.59 5.08
CA ASN A 78 9.98 10.49 5.59
C ASN A 78 9.19 9.35 6.25
N VAL A 79 7.91 9.19 5.89
CA VAL A 79 7.11 8.00 6.25
C VAL A 79 7.62 6.78 5.49
N LEU A 80 7.89 6.95 4.20
CA LEU A 80 8.45 5.93 3.33
C LEU A 80 9.86 6.32 2.91
N LYS A 81 10.72 5.33 2.65
CA LYS A 81 12.08 5.61 2.19
C LYS A 81 12.06 6.06 0.74
N LYS A 82 12.88 7.05 0.43
CA LYS A 82 13.04 7.56 -0.94
C LYS A 82 13.51 6.51 -1.95
N GLU A 83 14.33 5.55 -1.51
CA GLU A 83 14.81 4.45 -2.35
C GLU A 83 13.69 3.49 -2.78
N ASP A 84 12.58 3.46 -2.04
CA ASP A 84 11.43 2.58 -2.27
C ASP A 84 10.32 3.26 -3.11
N GLU A 85 10.48 4.53 -3.48
CA GLU A 85 9.47 5.31 -4.21
C GLU A 85 9.04 4.65 -5.53
N GLU A 86 10.00 4.10 -6.29
CA GLU A 86 9.72 3.41 -7.56
C GLU A 86 8.78 2.21 -7.37
N ALA A 87 8.92 1.48 -6.26
CA ALA A 87 8.10 0.31 -5.97
C ALA A 87 6.63 0.69 -5.82
N TYR A 88 6.34 1.74 -5.05
CA TYR A 88 4.98 2.21 -4.84
C TYR A 88 4.39 2.85 -6.10
N GLN A 89 5.20 3.57 -6.89
CA GLN A 89 4.75 4.11 -8.17
C GLN A 89 4.37 2.98 -9.14
N ALA A 90 5.17 1.91 -9.20
CA ALA A 90 4.85 0.73 -10.00
C ALA A 90 3.53 0.07 -9.55
N LEU A 91 3.30 -0.02 -8.24
CA LEU A 91 2.05 -0.54 -7.67
C LEU A 91 0.83 0.31 -8.07
N ILE A 92 0.92 1.63 -7.98
CA ILE A 92 -0.18 2.54 -8.39
C ILE A 92 -0.43 2.52 -9.89
N ASN A 93 0.60 2.33 -10.72
CA ASN A 93 0.44 2.26 -12.16
C ASN A 93 -0.43 1.07 -12.61
N ILE A 94 -0.35 -0.07 -11.92
CA ILE A 94 -1.23 -1.24 -12.15
C ILE A 94 -2.71 -0.86 -12.00
N ARG A 95 -3.02 0.06 -11.08
CA ARG A 95 -4.40 0.46 -10.77
C ARG A 95 -5.18 0.85 -12.02
N LYS A 96 -4.57 1.67 -12.88
CA LYS A 96 -5.22 2.18 -14.11
C LYS A 96 -5.73 1.03 -14.98
N ASP A 97 -4.93 -0.03 -15.09
CA ASP A 97 -5.30 -1.20 -15.88
C ASP A 97 -6.42 -1.99 -15.21
N LEU A 98 -6.40 -2.13 -13.88
CA LEU A 98 -7.43 -2.84 -13.13
C LEU A 98 -8.79 -2.13 -13.08
N VAL A 99 -8.83 -0.79 -13.14
CA VAL A 99 -10.08 -0.03 -12.96
C VAL A 99 -10.62 0.62 -14.24
N SER A 100 -9.78 0.80 -15.26
CA SER A 100 -10.18 1.51 -16.49
C SER A 100 -9.80 0.77 -17.77
N ASN A 101 -8.63 0.13 -17.83
CA ASN A 101 -8.23 -0.67 -19.00
C ASN A 101 -8.45 -2.18 -18.78
N TYR A 102 -9.51 -2.56 -18.05
CA TYR A 102 -9.73 -3.93 -17.59
C TYR A 102 -9.90 -4.97 -18.73
N GLU A 103 -10.09 -4.53 -19.97
CA GLU A 103 -10.11 -5.40 -21.15
C GLU A 103 -8.72 -5.90 -21.56
N ASN A 104 -7.64 -5.27 -21.09
CA ASN A 104 -6.26 -5.51 -21.52
C ASN A 104 -5.29 -5.70 -20.34
N VAL A 105 -5.72 -6.35 -19.27
CA VAL A 105 -4.88 -6.55 -18.07
C VAL A 105 -3.74 -7.54 -18.35
N ASP A 106 -2.51 -7.05 -18.24
CA ASP A 106 -1.31 -7.90 -18.30
C ASP A 106 -1.00 -8.51 -16.92
N HIS A 107 -1.45 -9.75 -16.75
CA HIS A 107 -1.26 -10.50 -15.51
C HIS A 107 0.20 -10.85 -15.23
N GLN A 108 1.03 -11.02 -16.27
CA GLN A 108 2.46 -11.29 -16.09
C GLN A 108 3.19 -10.05 -15.57
N SER A 109 2.81 -8.87 -16.07
CA SER A 109 3.29 -7.59 -15.55
C SER A 109 2.93 -7.40 -14.07
N ILE A 110 1.69 -7.72 -13.68
CA ILE A 110 1.26 -7.68 -12.28
C ILE A 110 2.14 -8.59 -11.40
N GLN A 111 2.30 -9.86 -11.77
CA GLN A 111 3.15 -10.79 -11.02
C GLN A 111 4.59 -10.29 -10.93
N HIS A 112 5.14 -9.82 -12.04
CA HIS A 112 6.50 -9.31 -12.09
C HIS A 112 6.71 -8.15 -11.10
N ILE A 113 5.79 -7.19 -11.05
CA ILE A 113 5.86 -6.05 -10.12
C ILE A 113 5.72 -6.52 -8.67
N LEU A 114 4.74 -7.39 -8.38
CA LEU A 114 4.52 -7.90 -7.02
C LEU A 114 5.70 -8.73 -6.52
N ASP A 115 6.31 -9.56 -7.38
CA ASP A 115 7.50 -10.33 -7.05
C ASP A 115 8.74 -9.44 -6.85
N LYS A 116 8.98 -8.51 -7.79
CA LYS A 116 10.15 -7.62 -7.78
C LYS A 116 10.20 -6.78 -6.50
N TYR A 117 9.04 -6.28 -6.05
CA TYR A 117 8.95 -5.34 -4.94
C TYR A 117 8.32 -5.94 -3.67
N PHE A 118 8.18 -7.26 -3.61
CA PHE A 118 7.52 -7.93 -2.49
C PHE A 118 8.06 -7.49 -1.12
N GLN A 119 9.40 -7.43 -0.97
CA GLN A 119 10.05 -7.05 0.29
C GLN A 119 9.78 -5.59 0.68
N VAL A 120 9.68 -4.69 -0.30
CA VAL A 120 9.34 -3.28 -0.07
C VAL A 120 7.89 -3.18 0.42
N PHE A 121 6.98 -3.91 -0.20
CA PHE A 121 5.58 -3.94 0.22
C PHE A 121 5.44 -4.58 1.61
N GLU A 122 6.21 -5.61 1.94
CA GLU A 122 6.20 -6.22 3.29
C GLU A 122 6.71 -5.25 4.37
N GLN A 123 7.58 -4.31 4.00
CA GLN A 123 8.13 -3.31 4.89
C GLN A 123 7.16 -2.14 5.16
N PHE A 124 6.22 -1.87 4.24
CA PHE A 124 5.27 -0.75 4.31
C PHE A 124 4.60 -0.59 5.69
N SER A 125 4.01 -1.66 6.23
CA SER A 125 3.31 -1.58 7.52
C SER A 125 4.24 -1.28 8.70
N LYS A 126 5.50 -1.69 8.62
CA LYS A 126 6.51 -1.39 9.66
C LYS A 126 6.94 0.06 9.57
N ASP A 127 7.07 0.61 8.37
CA ASP A 127 7.45 2.01 8.17
C ASP A 127 6.36 2.95 8.70
N ILE A 128 5.09 2.66 8.41
CA ILE A 128 3.93 3.38 8.98
C ILE A 128 3.95 3.32 10.51
N LYS A 129 4.10 2.13 11.11
CA LYS A 129 4.15 1.97 12.57
C LYS A 129 5.33 2.70 13.20
N SER A 130 6.49 2.69 12.54
CA SER A 130 7.70 3.36 13.02
C SER A 130 7.50 4.88 13.03
N TYR A 131 6.94 5.44 11.96
CA TYR A 131 6.62 6.86 11.87
C TYR A 131 5.64 7.27 12.99
N LEU A 132 4.56 6.51 13.20
CA LEU A 132 3.60 6.78 14.27
C LEU A 132 4.24 6.75 15.66
N ALA A 133 5.14 5.79 15.92
CA ALA A 133 5.83 5.68 17.19
C ALA A 133 6.74 6.89 17.47
N THR A 134 7.42 7.39 16.44
CA THR A 134 8.25 8.59 16.52
C THR A 134 7.43 9.84 16.76
N GLU A 135 6.41 10.10 15.93
CA GLU A 135 5.66 11.35 15.99
C GLU A 135 4.70 11.46 17.17
N MET A 136 4.11 10.35 17.61
CA MET A 136 3.19 10.37 18.75
C MET A 136 3.89 10.19 20.11
N GLY A 137 5.21 9.93 20.12
CA GLY A 137 5.98 9.73 21.35
C GLY A 137 5.52 8.52 22.19
N VAL A 138 4.67 7.65 21.62
CA VAL A 138 4.12 6.47 22.30
C VAL A 138 4.88 5.25 21.83
N ALA A 139 6.10 5.07 22.37
CA ALA A 139 6.91 3.88 22.14
C ALA A 139 6.21 2.58 22.59
N ASN A 140 5.13 2.68 23.39
CA ASN A 140 4.47 1.56 24.07
C ASN A 140 3.11 1.13 23.48
N THR A 141 2.60 1.74 22.40
CA THR A 141 1.30 1.32 21.81
C THR A 141 1.42 0.22 20.75
N PHE A 142 2.65 -0.15 20.37
CA PHE A 142 2.93 -1.10 19.29
C PHE A 142 3.59 -2.40 19.77
N THR A 143 3.79 -2.54 21.08
CA THR A 143 4.16 -3.81 21.71
C THR A 143 2.90 -4.60 22.03
N GLU A 144 2.35 -5.32 21.04
CA GLU A 144 1.57 -6.58 21.19
C GLU A 144 1.21 -7.16 19.83
#